data_AF-A0A2B3UPP6-F1
#
_entry.id   AF-A0A2B3UPP6-F1
#
_cell.length_a   1.000
_cell.length_b   1.000
_cell.length_c   1.000
_cell.angle_alpha   90.00
_cell.angle_beta   90.00
_cell.angle_gamma   90.00
#
_symmetry.space_group_name_H-M   'P 1'
#
loop_
_entity.id
_entity.type
_entity.pdbx_description
1 polymer ?
#
loop_
_entity_poly.entity_id
_entity_poly.type
_entity_poly.pdbx_seq_one_letter_code
_entity_poly.pdbx_strand_id
1 'polypeptide(L)' 'ICSCCGVKYDHSVQAEGQWSLKIREWRCVGCNSHHDRDVNASINLSRWVK' A
#
# COMPACT_ATOMS: atom_id res chain seq x y z
N ILE A 1 2.47 3.10 -0.26
CA ILE A 1 1.56 4.21 -0.65
C ILE A 1 0.33 3.58 -1.27
N CYS A 2 -0.85 3.86 -0.74
CA CYS A 2 -2.11 3.42 -1.31
C CYS A 2 -2.35 4.10 -2.67
N SER A 3 -2.58 3.32 -3.72
CA SER A 3 -2.90 3.85 -5.04
C SER A 3 -4.31 4.44 -5.13
N CYS A 4 -5.22 4.14 -4.20
CA CYS A 4 -6.57 4.72 -4.17
C CYS A 4 -6.58 6.14 -3.57
N CYS A 5 -5.93 6.34 -2.42
CA CYS A 5 -6.03 7.59 -1.65
C CYS A 5 -4.68 8.27 -1.32
N GLY A 6 -3.55 7.69 -1.71
CA GLY A 6 -2.22 8.28 -1.50
C GLY A 6 -1.64 8.12 -0.09
N VAL A 7 -2.40 7.59 0.87
CA VAL A 7 -1.93 7.38 2.25
C VAL A 7 -0.74 6.41 2.26
N LYS A 8 0.31 6.77 3.01
CA LYS A 8 1.50 5.93 3.20
C LYS A 8 1.18 4.77 4.15
N TYR A 9 1.89 3.66 3.96
CA TYR A 9 1.85 2.59 4.94
C TYR A 9 2.50 3.10 6.24
N ASP A 10 1.85 2.86 7.36
CA ASP A 10 2.21 3.29 8.70
C ASP A 10 2.16 2.07 9.63
N HIS A 11 3.35 1.56 9.95
CA HIS A 11 3.56 0.38 10.77
C HIS A 11 3.10 0.55 12.23
N SER A 12 2.79 1.77 12.68
CA SER A 12 2.25 2.01 14.01
C SER A 12 0.77 1.67 14.14
N VAL A 13 0.03 1.65 13.02
CA VAL A 13 -1.43 1.43 12.98
C VAL A 13 -1.85 0.22 12.16
N GLN A 14 -0.93 -0.44 11.46
CA GLN A 14 -1.19 -1.64 10.67
C GLN A 14 -0.72 -2.91 11.40
N ALA A 15 -1.59 -3.92 11.40
CA ALA A 15 -1.39 -5.16 12.15
C ALA A 15 -0.21 -6.00 11.62
N GLU A 16 0.12 -5.83 10.34
CA GLU A 16 1.21 -6.54 9.67
C GLU A 16 2.60 -6.02 10.09
N GLY A 17 2.67 -4.99 10.93
CA GLY A 17 3.90 -4.47 11.52
C GLY A 17 4.75 -3.70 10.50
N GLN A 18 6.07 -3.73 10.70
CA GLN A 18 7.01 -3.03 9.82
C GLN A 18 6.89 -3.53 8.37
N TRP A 19 6.83 -2.59 7.42
CA TRP A 19 6.74 -2.92 6.00
C TRP A 19 7.92 -3.80 5.57
N SER A 20 7.61 -5.01 5.09
CA SER A 20 8.62 -6.00 4.70
C SER A 20 8.17 -6.77 3.45
N LEU A 21 9.11 -7.49 2.83
CA LEU A 21 8.80 -8.30 1.65
C LEU A 21 7.81 -9.45 1.91
N LYS A 22 7.54 -9.79 3.18
CA LYS A 22 6.58 -10.81 3.59
C LYS A 22 5.13 -10.32 3.47
N ILE A 23 4.91 -9.01 3.49
CA ILE A 23 3.58 -8.42 3.30
C ILE A 23 3.25 -8.50 1.80
N ARG A 24 2.35 -9.42 1.45
CA ARG A 24 1.81 -9.59 0.10
C ARG A 24 0.54 -8.78 -0.09
N GLU A 25 -0.31 -8.79 0.92
CA GLU A 25 -1.59 -8.10 0.95
C GLU A 25 -1.65 -7.21 2.18
N TRP A 26 -2.34 -6.08 2.07
CA TRP A 26 -2.58 -5.17 3.19
C TRP A 26 -3.86 -4.37 2.98
N ARG A 27 -4.44 -3.86 4.07
CA ARG A 27 -5.61 -2.97 4.03
C ARG A 27 -5.20 -1.53 4.32
N CYS A 28 -5.56 -0.61 3.44
CA CYS A 28 -5.25 0.80 3.63
C CYS A 28 -6.05 1.40 4.79
N VAL A 29 -5.37 1.99 5.77
CA VAL A 29 -6.02 2.67 6.91
C VAL A 29 -6.78 3.94 6.52
N GLY A 30 -6.45 4.56 5.38
CA GLY A 30 -7.09 5.80 4.93
C GLY A 30 -8.39 5.62 4.16
N CYS A 31 -8.48 4.59 3.30
CA CYS A 31 -9.66 4.35 2.45
C CYS A 31 -10.24 2.95 2.57
N ASN A 32 -9.71 2.13 3.47
CA ASN A 32 -10.14 0.76 3.74
C ASN A 32 -10.03 -0.21 2.54
N SER A 33 -9.41 0.22 1.43
CA SER A 33 -9.17 -0.62 0.26
C SER A 33 -8.17 -1.72 0.57
N HIS A 34 -8.46 -2.92 0.08
CA HIS A 34 -7.53 -4.05 0.15
C HIS A 34 -6.60 -4.01 -1.07
N HIS A 35 -5.32 -4.28 -0.86
CA HIS A 35 -4.29 -4.18 -1.89
C HIS A 35 -3.39 -5.40 -1.89
N ASP A 36 -3.14 -5.97 -3.07
CA ASP A 36 -1.89 -6.67 -3.34
C ASP A 36 -0.77 -5.64 -3.49
N ARG A 37 0.36 -5.90 -2.84
CA ARG A 37 1.52 -4.99 -2.80
C ARG A 37 2.08 -4.69 -4.19
N ASP A 38 2.28 -5.72 -5.01
CA ASP A 38 2.97 -5.62 -6.28
C ASP A 38 2.07 -4.92 -7.31
N VAL A 39 0.77 -5.22 -7.31
CA VAL A 39 -0.25 -4.51 -8.11
C VAL A 39 -0.37 -3.04 -7.68
N ASN A 40 -0.44 -2.78 -6.38
CA ASN A 40 -0.50 -1.41 -5.88
C ASN A 40 0.78 -0.62 -6.24
N ALA A 41 1.94 -1.25 -6.19
CA ALA A 41 3.21 -0.64 -6.59
C ALA A 41 3.23 -0.32 -8.09
N SER A 42 2.78 -1.24 -8.96
CA SER A 42 2.74 -1.02 -10.42
C SER A 42 1.83 0.15 -10.80
N ILE A 43 0.66 0.27 -10.17
CA ILE A 43 -0.26 1.41 -10.38
C ILE A 43 0.41 2.72 -9.98
N ASN A 44 1.07 2.74 -8.82
CA ASN A 44 1.79 3.93 -8.39
C ASN A 44 2.86 4.29 -9.43
N LEU A 45 3.75 3.38 -9.79
CA LEU A 45 4.81 3.61 -10.79
C LEU A 45 4.25 4.11 -12.14
N SER A 46 3.16 3.52 -12.63
CA SER A 46 2.50 3.95 -13.87
C SER A 46 2.06 5.42 -13.84
N ARG A 47 1.77 5.99 -12.66
CA ARG A 47 1.43 7.41 -12.50
C ARG A 47 2.64 8.34 -12.43
N TRP A 48 3.82 7.83 -12.06
CA TRP A 48 5.07 8.60 -11.99
C TRP A 48 5.79 8.70 -13.35
N VAL A 49 5.52 7.79 -14.28
CA VAL A 49 6.18 7.74 -15.60
C VAL A 49 5.41 8.62 -16.64
N LYS A 50 4.76 9.69 -16.18
CA LYS A 50 4.18 10.73 -17.05
C LYS A 50 5.05 11.97 -17.01
#